data_AF-A0A521UND4-F1
#
_entry.id   AF-A0A521UND4-F1
#
_cell.length_a   1.000
_cell.length_b   1.000
_cell.length_c   1.000
_cell.angle_alpha   90.00
_cell.angle_beta   90.00
_cell.angle_gamma   90.00
#
_symmetry.space_group_name_H-M   'P 1'
#
loop_
_entity.id
_entity.type
_entity.pdbx_description
1 polymer ?
#
loop_
_entity_poly.entity_id
_entity_poly.type
_entity_poly.pdbx_seq_one_letter_code
_entity_poly.pdbx_strand_id
1 'polypeptide(L)'
;MSIEGAQPIGGYATPMEEPRSDNPIGTWYLNTDGVRQTLRITSGSEAGSYRGTLSLEAPPSTVYPLSALAWEPAAARLRFRVDGEGTRRWFTADLVEGTMMGRFAIGDIRDDEPVATRFRGHVTGWNATLLDRDIVPRTFDLRWEDGRRGRLQIDRAPDGGFVGTMKVHATERNAALDEEEQRDLSSVSWDGSTLSADVDDRGVTWHYEGAVRGRTLSGLATTTASTATVAWSGVRAEVLGHGMTARPPATQAAWRERVRRQLRHMMMGDDPRPTATRVTVLSAGAPPIAIRNVPGERDDDLARPQAYTLTELQLDHTLDDARGGPAITRRSHVYMATPTTPAPPGGYPVVLAVNGHWGSARQMMDPSSYYWYGDGYARRGYLVVAVDISHRPYAERAALYTDLPGGDDPASGNGPHPAIASAGFDTDWAEDGERAWDASRALDFALARPDVNAARVMVTGLSLGGEVATIAGALDPRIGTVVAAGFSPDLNVMTFRAPHFCWQWQHADVREYVEVSDYHAMIAPRRLVVETGRGDPTYSNFRVPFASDKQVLRRARAGFGGAADRLVHYLHPGGHTYRVGDPGADVDAPHGVSVPALIAPDGLNPLAWQTDGATIQRRVTVFDLTLWPRGR
;
A
#
# COMPACT_ATOMS: atom_id res chain seq x y z
N MET A 1 30.02 -23.68 -9.33
CA MET A 1 29.29 -24.90 -8.92
C MET A 1 27.85 -24.73 -9.35
N SER A 2 27.42 -25.49 -10.36
CA SER A 2 26.00 -25.61 -10.71
C SER A 2 25.29 -26.36 -9.58
N ILE A 3 24.42 -25.67 -8.84
CA ILE A 3 23.53 -26.34 -7.89
C ILE A 3 22.34 -26.84 -8.71
N GLU A 4 22.53 -27.95 -9.44
CA GLU A 4 21.43 -28.78 -9.93
C GLU A 4 20.93 -29.59 -8.74
N GLY A 5 19.78 -29.19 -8.17
CA GLY A 5 19.21 -29.91 -7.04
C GLY A 5 18.25 -29.11 -6.18
N ALA A 6 17.48 -28.17 -6.73
CA ALA A 6 16.29 -27.68 -6.06
C ALA A 6 15.17 -28.71 -6.27
N GLN A 7 14.99 -29.61 -5.31
CA GLN A 7 13.76 -30.39 -5.20
C GLN A 7 12.59 -29.41 -4.99
N PRO A 8 11.40 -29.64 -5.59
CA PRO A 8 10.21 -28.87 -5.27
C PRO A 8 9.96 -29.00 -3.77
N ILE A 9 9.94 -27.88 -3.04
CA ILE A 9 9.57 -27.88 -1.63
C ILE A 9 8.11 -28.34 -1.57
N GLY A 10 7.90 -29.57 -1.12
CA GLY A 10 6.59 -30.13 -0.91
C GLY A 10 5.88 -29.45 0.27
N GLY A 11 4.60 -29.13 0.04
CA GLY A 11 3.61 -29.03 1.11
C GLY A 11 3.36 -27.65 1.70
N TYR A 12 3.25 -26.60 0.89
CA TYR A 12 2.20 -25.63 1.20
C TYR A 12 0.89 -26.35 0.92
N ALA A 13 -0.03 -26.36 1.89
CA ALA A 13 -1.42 -26.52 1.53
C ALA A 13 -1.66 -25.49 0.42
N THR A 14 -1.93 -25.97 -0.79
CA THR A 14 -2.73 -25.20 -1.74
C THR A 14 -3.82 -24.58 -0.89
N PRO A 15 -4.02 -23.25 -0.87
CA PRO A 15 -5.36 -22.77 -0.58
C PRO A 15 -6.20 -23.62 -1.52
N MET A 16 -7.10 -24.45 -0.97
CA MET A 16 -8.07 -25.12 -1.82
C MET A 16 -8.55 -24.03 -2.77
N GLU A 17 -8.43 -24.25 -4.07
CA GLU A 17 -9.20 -23.49 -5.05
C GLU A 17 -10.66 -23.81 -4.73
N GLU A 18 -11.20 -23.17 -3.70
CA GLU A 18 -12.62 -22.92 -3.66
C GLU A 18 -12.90 -22.13 -4.93
N PRO A 19 -13.80 -22.62 -5.80
CA PRO A 19 -14.12 -21.92 -7.04
C PRO A 19 -14.49 -20.49 -6.68
N ARG A 20 -13.75 -19.53 -7.26
CA ARG A 20 -13.92 -18.08 -7.05
C ARG A 20 -15.38 -17.73 -7.31
N SER A 21 -16.16 -17.54 -6.25
CA SER A 21 -17.62 -17.42 -6.35
C SER A 21 -18.06 -15.99 -6.62
N ASP A 22 -17.32 -15.24 -7.45
CA ASP A 22 -17.81 -13.95 -7.88
C ASP A 22 -18.96 -14.16 -8.85
N ASN A 23 -20.02 -13.39 -8.64
CA ASN A 23 -21.11 -13.26 -9.58
C ASN A 23 -20.99 -11.87 -10.20
N PRO A 24 -21.04 -11.72 -11.54
CA PRO A 24 -20.94 -10.42 -12.17
C PRO A 24 -22.16 -9.53 -11.90
N ILE A 25 -23.24 -10.06 -11.32
CA ILE A 25 -24.45 -9.30 -10.97
C ILE A 25 -24.13 -8.18 -9.97
N GLY A 26 -24.69 -7.01 -10.25
CA GLY A 26 -24.60 -5.86 -9.38
C GLY A 26 -24.39 -4.54 -10.11
N THR A 27 -24.21 -3.48 -9.33
CA THR A 27 -23.75 -2.18 -9.81
C THR A 27 -22.25 -2.07 -9.64
N TRP A 28 -21.54 -1.83 -10.73
CA TRP A 28 -20.11 -1.64 -10.79
C TRP A 28 -19.78 -0.19 -11.12
N TYR A 29 -18.88 0.42 -10.36
CA TYR A 29 -18.28 1.70 -10.72
C TYR A 29 -16.95 1.43 -11.39
N LEU A 30 -16.83 1.88 -12.64
CA LEU A 30 -15.69 1.62 -13.49
C LEU A 30 -14.88 2.90 -13.71
N ASN A 31 -13.57 2.71 -13.84
CA ASN A 31 -12.63 3.65 -14.44
C ASN A 31 -12.12 3.03 -15.74
N THR A 32 -12.49 3.63 -16.87
CA THR A 32 -12.11 3.19 -18.22
C THR A 32 -11.19 4.25 -18.82
N ASP A 33 -9.87 4.08 -18.69
CA ASP A 33 -8.84 5.07 -19.05
C ASP A 33 -9.16 6.51 -18.56
N GLY A 34 -9.52 6.66 -17.29
CA GLY A 34 -9.88 7.94 -16.66
C GLY A 34 -11.36 8.31 -16.80
N VAL A 35 -12.14 7.61 -17.62
CA VAL A 35 -13.58 7.86 -17.79
C VAL A 35 -14.39 7.08 -16.76
N ARG A 36 -15.14 7.80 -15.92
CA ARG A 36 -15.99 7.19 -14.87
C ARG A 36 -17.33 6.72 -15.43
N GLN A 37 -17.64 5.45 -15.20
CA GLN A 37 -18.83 4.79 -15.73
C GLN A 37 -19.54 3.95 -14.67
N THR A 38 -20.84 3.76 -14.85
CA THR A 38 -21.66 2.80 -14.08
C THR A 38 -22.08 1.66 -14.99
N LEU A 39 -21.63 0.46 -14.65
CA LEU A 39 -22.03 -0.81 -15.26
C LEU A 39 -23.06 -1.49 -14.34
N ARG A 40 -24.22 -1.86 -14.87
CA ARG A 40 -25.24 -2.61 -14.13
C ARG A 40 -25.44 -3.95 -14.79
N ILE A 41 -25.38 -5.03 -14.03
CA ILE A 41 -25.60 -6.40 -14.50
C ILE A 41 -26.67 -7.06 -13.63
N THR A 42 -27.63 -7.72 -14.27
CA THR A 42 -28.68 -8.52 -13.63
C THR A 42 -28.75 -9.90 -14.26
N SER A 43 -29.39 -10.84 -13.59
CA SER A 43 -29.77 -12.11 -14.20
C SER A 43 -30.68 -11.87 -15.41
N GLY A 44 -30.50 -12.67 -16.46
CA GLY A 44 -31.39 -12.71 -17.60
C GLY A 44 -32.60 -13.61 -17.36
N SER A 45 -33.38 -13.83 -18.43
CA SER A 45 -34.62 -14.63 -18.40
C SER A 45 -34.35 -16.13 -18.39
N GLU A 46 -33.19 -16.57 -18.84
CA GLU A 46 -32.76 -17.96 -18.86
C GLU A 46 -31.71 -18.21 -17.77
N ALA A 47 -31.67 -19.42 -17.22
CA ALA A 47 -30.69 -19.79 -16.21
C ALA A 47 -29.26 -19.63 -16.77
N GLY A 48 -28.41 -18.91 -16.04
CA GLY A 48 -27.03 -18.62 -16.48
C GLY A 48 -26.89 -17.50 -17.52
N SER A 49 -28.00 -16.89 -17.97
CA SER A 49 -27.96 -15.70 -18.82
C SER A 49 -27.87 -14.41 -17.99
N TYR A 50 -27.32 -13.35 -18.59
CA TYR A 50 -27.16 -12.04 -17.96
C TYR A 50 -27.69 -10.93 -18.87
N ARG A 51 -28.10 -9.81 -18.29
CA ARG A 51 -28.41 -8.57 -19.00
C ARG A 51 -27.72 -7.42 -18.28
N GLY A 52 -27.46 -6.32 -18.98
CA GLY A 52 -26.88 -5.17 -18.32
C GLY A 52 -26.89 -3.91 -19.15
N THR A 53 -26.37 -2.84 -18.54
CA THR A 53 -26.20 -1.53 -19.15
C THR A 53 -24.88 -0.88 -18.74
N LEU A 54 -24.32 -0.03 -19.60
CA LEU A 54 -23.22 0.87 -19.28
C LEU A 54 -23.65 2.33 -19.50
N SER A 55 -23.28 3.21 -18.58
CA SER A 55 -23.56 4.66 -18.67
C SER A 55 -22.41 5.46 -18.07
N LEU A 56 -22.27 6.73 -18.46
CA LEU A 56 -21.41 7.65 -17.71
C LEU A 56 -21.98 7.85 -16.31
N GLU A 57 -21.12 8.08 -15.33
CA GLU A 57 -21.59 8.29 -13.97
C GLU A 57 -22.24 9.68 -13.76
N ALA A 58 -21.73 10.71 -14.44
CA ALA A 58 -22.27 12.06 -14.35
C ALA A 58 -23.54 12.21 -15.23
N PRO A 59 -24.68 12.63 -14.68
CA PRO A 59 -25.88 12.90 -15.46
C PRO A 59 -25.83 14.27 -16.17
N PRO A 60 -26.61 14.47 -17.26
CA PRO A 60 -27.38 13.46 -17.98
C PRO A 60 -26.46 12.53 -18.79
N SER A 61 -26.71 11.23 -18.73
CA SER A 61 -25.90 10.22 -19.40
C SER A 61 -26.75 9.28 -20.24
N THR A 62 -26.33 9.01 -21.48
CA THR A 62 -26.92 7.95 -22.30
C THR A 62 -26.66 6.58 -21.68
N VAL A 63 -27.70 5.75 -21.60
CA VAL A 63 -27.62 4.38 -21.11
C VAL A 63 -27.53 3.42 -22.30
N TYR A 64 -26.41 2.71 -22.39
CA TYR A 64 -26.17 1.75 -23.48
C TYR A 64 -26.45 0.33 -23.00
N PRO A 65 -27.28 -0.47 -23.67
CA PRO A 65 -27.46 -1.87 -23.35
C PRO A 65 -26.18 -2.65 -23.66
N LEU A 66 -25.87 -3.64 -22.82
CA LEU A 66 -24.79 -4.58 -23.10
C LEU A 66 -25.25 -5.61 -24.13
N SER A 67 -24.31 -6.01 -24.97
CA SER A 67 -24.45 -7.10 -25.94
C SER A 67 -23.24 -8.04 -25.81
N ALA A 68 -23.34 -9.27 -26.33
CA ALA A 68 -22.28 -10.28 -26.19
C ALA A 68 -21.79 -10.45 -24.71
N LEU A 69 -22.72 -10.29 -23.75
CA LEU A 69 -22.43 -10.40 -22.34
C LEU A 69 -22.26 -11.88 -21.97
N ALA A 70 -21.05 -12.25 -21.56
CA ALA A 70 -20.67 -13.59 -21.17
C ALA A 70 -19.95 -13.57 -19.82
N TRP A 71 -20.25 -14.57 -19.00
CA TRP A 71 -19.60 -14.83 -17.73
C TRP A 71 -18.99 -16.22 -17.77
N GLU A 72 -17.70 -16.31 -17.45
CA GLU A 72 -16.93 -17.55 -17.40
C GLU A 72 -16.57 -17.85 -15.93
N PRO A 73 -17.40 -18.61 -15.18
CA PRO A 73 -17.22 -18.78 -13.74
C PRO A 73 -15.87 -19.38 -13.34
N ALA A 74 -15.35 -20.30 -14.15
CA ALA A 74 -14.07 -20.98 -13.86
C ALA A 74 -12.87 -20.03 -13.91
N ALA A 75 -12.91 -19.02 -14.79
CA ALA A 75 -11.88 -18.01 -14.91
C ALA A 75 -12.19 -16.73 -14.13
N ALA A 76 -13.38 -16.65 -13.51
CA ALA A 76 -13.96 -15.42 -12.99
C ALA A 76 -13.93 -14.25 -14.00
N ARG A 77 -14.14 -14.56 -15.30
CA ARG A 77 -13.96 -13.62 -16.40
C ARG A 77 -15.28 -13.11 -16.95
N LEU A 78 -15.39 -11.78 -17.05
CA LEU A 78 -16.52 -11.07 -17.62
C LEU A 78 -16.13 -10.51 -19.00
N ARG A 79 -16.95 -10.79 -20.00
CA ARG A 79 -16.83 -10.22 -21.36
C ARG A 79 -18.13 -9.56 -21.76
N PHE A 80 -18.05 -8.39 -22.36
CA PHE A 80 -19.23 -7.71 -22.88
C PHE A 80 -18.87 -6.68 -23.94
N ARG A 81 -19.89 -6.23 -24.66
CA ARG A 81 -19.79 -5.23 -25.71
C ARG A 81 -20.80 -4.12 -25.52
N VAL A 82 -20.41 -2.91 -25.85
CA VAL A 82 -21.26 -1.72 -25.84
C VAL A 82 -21.25 -1.07 -27.22
N ASP A 83 -22.45 -0.91 -27.77
CA ASP A 83 -22.69 -0.26 -29.06
C ASP A 83 -23.12 1.18 -28.81
N GLY A 84 -22.23 2.13 -29.09
CA GLY A 84 -22.47 3.58 -28.95
C GLY A 84 -22.76 4.26 -30.28
N GLU A 85 -22.86 5.59 -30.27
CA GLU A 85 -22.99 6.37 -31.51
C GLU A 85 -21.69 6.29 -32.33
N GLY A 86 -21.71 5.49 -33.39
CA GLY A 86 -20.59 5.35 -34.35
C GLY A 86 -19.40 4.54 -33.85
N THR A 87 -19.40 4.06 -32.60
CA THR A 87 -18.30 3.26 -32.04
C THR A 87 -18.80 2.02 -31.32
N ARG A 88 -17.99 0.97 -31.36
CA ARG A 88 -18.21 -0.27 -30.62
C ARG A 88 -17.04 -0.52 -29.69
N ARG A 89 -17.36 -0.89 -28.45
CA ARG A 89 -16.38 -1.15 -27.41
C ARG A 89 -16.54 -2.57 -26.90
N TRP A 90 -15.46 -3.33 -26.86
CA TRP A 90 -15.41 -4.68 -26.29
C TRP A 90 -14.58 -4.67 -25.03
N PHE A 91 -15.06 -5.35 -24.00
CA PHE A 91 -14.45 -5.41 -22.69
C PHE A 91 -14.17 -6.88 -22.32
N THR A 92 -13.04 -7.11 -21.69
CA THR A 92 -12.69 -8.37 -21.03
C THR A 92 -12.04 -8.03 -19.70
N ALA A 93 -12.57 -8.56 -18.60
CA ALA A 93 -12.06 -8.27 -17.27
C ALA A 93 -12.20 -9.47 -16.34
N ASP A 94 -11.23 -9.62 -15.45
CA ASP A 94 -11.23 -10.63 -14.42
C ASP A 94 -11.76 -10.01 -13.12
N LEU A 95 -12.50 -10.81 -12.35
CA LEU A 95 -13.14 -10.38 -11.11
C LEU A 95 -12.51 -11.10 -9.92
N VAL A 96 -12.23 -10.33 -8.85
CA VAL A 96 -11.78 -10.87 -7.56
C VAL A 96 -12.48 -10.16 -6.42
N GLU A 97 -13.39 -10.88 -5.77
CA GLU A 97 -14.16 -10.49 -4.60
C GLU A 97 -14.73 -9.07 -4.73
N GLY A 98 -15.37 -8.80 -5.87
CA GLY A 98 -15.98 -7.50 -6.20
C GLY A 98 -15.02 -6.40 -6.64
N THR A 99 -13.74 -6.70 -6.88
CA THR A 99 -12.83 -5.85 -7.67
C THR A 99 -12.73 -6.36 -9.11
N MET A 100 -12.38 -5.47 -10.03
CA MET A 100 -12.29 -5.74 -11.46
C MET A 100 -11.01 -5.14 -12.03
N MET A 101 -10.24 -5.94 -12.77
CA MET A 101 -9.14 -5.49 -13.60
C MET A 101 -9.28 -6.11 -15.00
N GLY A 102 -9.17 -5.30 -16.04
CA GLY A 102 -9.33 -5.77 -17.40
C GLY A 102 -8.94 -4.75 -18.45
N ARG A 103 -9.28 -5.08 -19.70
CA ARG A 103 -8.99 -4.25 -20.86
C ARG A 103 -10.19 -4.08 -21.78
N PHE A 104 -10.09 -3.07 -22.63
CA PHE A 104 -11.06 -2.84 -23.68
C PHE A 104 -10.42 -2.45 -25.01
N ALA A 105 -11.19 -2.67 -26.08
CA ALA A 105 -10.86 -2.26 -27.45
C ALA A 105 -11.98 -1.38 -27.99
N ILE A 106 -11.61 -0.41 -28.84
CA ILE A 106 -12.56 0.44 -29.59
C ILE A 106 -12.43 0.11 -31.08
N GLY A 107 -13.56 -0.03 -31.76
CA GLY A 107 -13.66 -0.22 -33.21
C GLY A 107 -14.89 0.46 -33.79
N ASP A 108 -15.09 0.33 -35.10
CA ASP A 108 -16.28 0.80 -35.79
C ASP A 108 -17.50 -0.04 -35.39
N ILE A 109 -18.70 0.53 -35.48
CA ILE A 109 -19.95 -0.17 -35.16
C ILE A 109 -20.21 -1.41 -36.04
N ARG A 110 -19.54 -1.52 -37.18
CA ARG A 110 -19.63 -2.66 -38.09
C ARG A 110 -18.60 -3.75 -37.82
N ASP A 111 -17.60 -3.47 -36.99
CA ASP A 111 -16.50 -4.40 -36.75
C ASP A 111 -16.97 -5.60 -35.91
N ASP A 112 -16.40 -6.77 -36.21
CA ASP A 112 -16.46 -7.98 -35.39
C ASP A 112 -15.58 -7.83 -34.14
N GLU A 113 -15.63 -8.82 -33.23
CA GLU A 113 -14.77 -8.80 -32.05
C GLU A 113 -13.28 -8.69 -32.44
N PRO A 114 -12.55 -7.69 -31.91
CA PRO A 114 -11.16 -7.49 -32.25
C PRO A 114 -10.30 -8.66 -31.81
N VAL A 115 -9.23 -8.91 -32.56
CA VAL A 115 -8.15 -9.80 -32.11
C VAL A 115 -7.55 -9.29 -30.79
N ALA A 116 -7.05 -10.20 -29.94
CA ALA A 116 -6.58 -9.88 -28.58
C ALA A 116 -5.57 -8.72 -28.51
N THR A 117 -4.74 -8.53 -29.54
CA THR A 117 -3.75 -7.44 -29.65
C THR A 117 -4.35 -6.04 -29.77
N ARG A 118 -5.67 -5.91 -29.94
CA ARG A 118 -6.38 -4.63 -30.01
C ARG A 118 -6.96 -4.17 -28.66
N PHE A 119 -6.97 -5.02 -27.63
CA PHE A 119 -7.42 -4.66 -26.28
C PHE A 119 -6.34 -3.85 -25.56
N ARG A 120 -6.24 -2.57 -25.92
CA ARG A 120 -5.18 -1.66 -25.45
C ARG A 120 -5.60 -0.77 -24.29
N GLY A 121 -6.88 -0.42 -24.19
CA GLY A 121 -7.36 0.42 -23.09
C GLY A 121 -7.54 -0.40 -21.82
N HIS A 122 -7.58 0.27 -20.67
CA HIS A 122 -7.70 -0.35 -19.36
C HIS A 122 -9.06 -0.07 -18.72
N VAL A 123 -9.58 -1.06 -18.00
CA VAL A 123 -10.79 -0.92 -17.19
C VAL A 123 -10.56 -1.49 -15.80
N THR A 124 -10.69 -0.65 -14.79
CA THR A 124 -10.72 -1.06 -13.38
C THR A 124 -12.09 -0.77 -12.79
N GLY A 125 -12.44 -1.43 -11.69
CA GLY A 125 -13.66 -1.08 -10.99
C GLY A 125 -13.97 -1.92 -9.77
N TRP A 126 -15.09 -1.59 -9.14
CA TRP A 126 -15.57 -2.29 -7.96
C TRP A 126 -17.10 -2.43 -7.96
N ASN A 127 -17.59 -3.54 -7.41
CA ASN A 127 -19.02 -3.87 -7.31
C ASN A 127 -19.60 -3.29 -6.02
N ALA A 128 -20.40 -2.24 -6.13
CA ALA A 128 -21.05 -1.59 -5.01
C ALA A 128 -22.04 -2.50 -4.26
N THR A 129 -22.66 -3.44 -4.96
CA THR A 129 -23.55 -4.44 -4.34
C THR A 129 -22.78 -5.36 -3.39
N LEU A 130 -21.48 -5.55 -3.64
CA LEU A 130 -20.63 -6.43 -2.85
C LEU A 130 -19.81 -5.68 -1.81
N LEU A 131 -19.15 -4.59 -2.22
CA LEU A 131 -18.17 -3.85 -1.41
C LEU A 131 -18.77 -2.64 -0.70
N ASP A 132 -19.97 -2.22 -1.10
CA ASP A 132 -20.66 -1.05 -0.55
C ASP A 132 -22.01 -1.42 0.06
N ARG A 133 -22.21 -2.71 0.38
CA ARG A 133 -23.45 -3.22 0.99
C ARG A 133 -23.68 -2.69 2.40
N ASP A 134 -22.59 -2.55 3.15
CA ASP A 134 -22.63 -2.12 4.54
C ASP A 134 -22.64 -0.61 4.58
N ILE A 135 -23.44 -0.02 5.47
CA ILE A 135 -23.46 1.43 5.62
C ILE A 135 -22.15 1.96 6.25
N VAL A 136 -21.32 1.14 6.91
CA VAL A 136 -20.02 1.56 7.48
C VAL A 136 -18.99 0.40 7.44
N PRO A 137 -17.67 0.69 7.41
CA PRO A 137 -17.08 2.04 7.34
C PRO A 137 -17.41 2.74 6.02
N ARG A 138 -17.48 4.07 6.08
CA ARG A 138 -17.74 4.91 4.91
C ARG A 138 -16.79 6.09 4.88
N THR A 139 -16.06 6.18 3.78
CA THR A 139 -15.10 7.25 3.54
C THR A 139 -15.45 7.99 2.25
N PHE A 140 -15.37 9.31 2.27
CA PHE A 140 -15.58 10.18 1.11
C PHE A 140 -14.43 11.19 0.98
N ASP A 141 -13.86 11.29 -0.21
CA ASP A 141 -12.99 12.41 -0.57
C ASP A 141 -13.84 13.63 -0.89
N LEU A 142 -13.66 14.69 -0.10
CA LEU A 142 -14.49 15.87 -0.07
C LEU A 142 -13.93 17.03 -0.91
N ARG A 143 -14.84 17.82 -1.47
CA ARG A 143 -14.61 19.11 -2.11
C ARG A 143 -15.64 20.11 -1.60
N TRP A 144 -15.18 21.24 -1.11
CA TRP A 144 -16.03 22.37 -0.74
C TRP A 144 -16.01 23.43 -1.84
N GLU A 145 -17.10 24.18 -1.95
CA GLU A 145 -17.23 25.31 -2.88
C GLU A 145 -16.24 26.44 -2.56
N ASP A 146 -15.80 26.56 -1.30
CA ASP A 146 -14.78 27.50 -0.86
C ASP A 146 -13.33 27.10 -1.23
N GLY A 147 -13.17 26.02 -2.01
CA GLY A 147 -11.88 25.55 -2.51
C GLY A 147 -11.16 24.56 -1.61
N ARG A 148 -11.69 24.21 -0.42
CA ARG A 148 -11.10 23.14 0.41
C ARG A 148 -11.19 21.77 -0.27
N ARG A 149 -10.22 20.91 0.05
CA ARG A 149 -10.11 19.49 -0.34
C ARG A 149 -9.78 18.67 0.89
N GLY A 150 -10.47 17.56 1.09
CA GLY A 150 -10.39 16.83 2.35
C GLY A 150 -10.94 15.44 2.27
N ARG A 151 -11.10 14.81 3.43
CA ARG A 151 -11.70 13.48 3.58
C ARG A 151 -12.59 13.46 4.82
N LEU A 152 -13.70 12.74 4.71
CA LEU A 152 -14.57 12.39 5.81
C LEU A 152 -14.66 10.86 5.92
N GLN A 153 -14.57 10.35 7.14
CA GLN A 153 -14.74 8.93 7.44
C GLN A 153 -15.74 8.75 8.57
N ILE A 154 -16.63 7.77 8.45
CA ILE A 154 -17.57 7.34 9.49
C ILE A 154 -17.51 5.84 9.71
N ASP A 155 -17.67 5.44 10.97
CA ASP A 155 -17.55 4.07 11.47
C ASP A 155 -18.65 3.77 12.48
N ARG A 156 -18.91 2.47 12.71
CA ARG A 156 -19.80 2.04 13.79
C ARG A 156 -19.05 2.06 15.12
N ALA A 157 -19.55 2.81 16.07
CA ALA A 157 -19.04 2.82 17.44
C ALA A 157 -19.45 1.53 18.19
N PRO A 158 -18.70 1.13 19.25
CA PRO A 158 -19.04 -0.06 20.04
C PRO A 158 -20.42 -0.05 20.69
N ASP A 159 -20.97 1.13 20.98
CA ASP A 159 -22.31 1.32 21.55
C ASP A 159 -23.46 1.26 20.52
N GLY A 160 -23.11 1.03 19.24
CA GLY A 160 -24.06 0.96 18.13
C GLY A 160 -24.30 2.28 17.40
N GLY A 161 -23.82 3.41 17.95
CA GLY A 161 -23.85 4.73 17.30
C GLY A 161 -22.81 4.88 16.19
N PHE A 162 -22.62 6.12 15.73
CA PHE A 162 -21.62 6.45 14.73
C PHE A 162 -20.54 7.36 15.30
N VAL A 163 -19.30 7.10 14.90
CA VAL A 163 -18.15 7.97 15.11
C VAL A 163 -17.57 8.33 13.76
N GLY A 164 -16.84 9.43 13.67
CA GLY A 164 -16.20 9.80 12.43
C GLY A 164 -15.13 10.86 12.59
N THR A 165 -14.42 11.11 11.50
CA THR A 165 -13.44 12.18 11.39
C THR A 165 -13.61 12.96 10.09
N MET A 166 -13.14 14.20 10.08
CA MET A 166 -12.99 15.03 8.90
C MET A 166 -11.62 15.71 8.91
N LYS A 167 -10.92 15.70 7.79
CA LYS A 167 -9.62 16.37 7.62
C LYS A 167 -9.60 17.18 6.33
N VAL A 168 -9.10 18.41 6.41
CA VAL A 168 -8.75 19.21 5.22
C VAL A 168 -7.29 18.93 4.91
N HIS A 169 -7.02 18.44 3.71
CA HIS A 169 -5.67 18.11 3.26
C HIS A 169 -5.03 19.23 2.43
N ALA A 170 -5.86 20.06 1.79
CA ALA A 170 -5.39 21.15 0.94
C ALA A 170 -6.51 22.16 0.65
N THR A 171 -6.13 23.32 0.12
CA THR A 171 -7.04 24.28 -0.52
C THR A 171 -6.63 24.54 -1.96
N GLU A 172 -7.54 25.00 -2.80
CA GLU A 172 -7.21 25.49 -4.14
C GLU A 172 -6.26 26.70 -4.10
N ARG A 173 -6.30 27.47 -2.99
CA ARG A 173 -5.51 28.68 -2.83
C ARG A 173 -4.03 28.39 -2.56
N ASN A 174 -3.74 27.51 -1.60
CA ASN A 174 -2.36 27.27 -1.15
C ASN A 174 -1.95 25.78 -1.18
N ALA A 175 -2.74 24.92 -1.83
CA ALA A 175 -2.49 23.48 -1.92
C ALA A 175 -2.26 22.87 -0.52
N ALA A 176 -1.28 21.98 -0.38
CA ALA A 176 -0.92 21.32 0.87
C ALA A 176 -0.32 22.24 1.94
N LEU A 177 -0.11 23.54 1.68
CA LEU A 177 0.31 24.48 2.74
C LEU A 177 -0.83 24.79 3.73
N ASP A 178 -2.07 24.59 3.30
CA ASP A 178 -3.27 24.72 4.15
C ASP A 178 -3.74 23.34 4.65
N GLU A 179 -2.84 22.36 4.82
CA GLU A 179 -3.18 21.12 5.53
C GLU A 179 -3.64 21.46 6.95
N GLU A 180 -4.74 20.84 7.41
CA GLU A 180 -5.30 21.05 8.76
C GLU A 180 -5.32 19.77 9.58
N GLU A 181 -5.30 19.90 10.91
CA GLU A 181 -5.47 18.78 11.83
C GLU A 181 -6.77 18.01 11.58
N GLN A 182 -6.76 16.70 11.82
CA GLN A 182 -7.95 15.87 11.71
C GLN A 182 -8.91 16.18 12.87
N ARG A 183 -10.18 16.45 12.57
CA ARG A 183 -11.22 16.76 13.54
C ARG A 183 -12.14 15.55 13.73
N ASP A 184 -12.63 15.37 14.94
CA ASP A 184 -13.65 14.36 15.24
C ASP A 184 -15.03 14.90 14.87
N LEU A 185 -15.89 14.03 14.38
CA LEU A 185 -17.29 14.35 14.15
C LEU A 185 -18.09 14.15 15.45
N SER A 186 -19.10 14.99 15.65
CA SER A 186 -20.10 14.86 16.70
C SER A 186 -21.51 14.81 16.09
N SER A 187 -22.52 14.41 16.87
CA SER A 187 -23.92 14.31 16.41
C SER A 187 -24.10 13.50 15.11
N VAL A 188 -23.27 12.46 14.89
CA VAL A 188 -23.23 11.75 13.61
C VAL A 188 -24.51 10.93 13.41
N SER A 189 -25.23 11.23 12.33
CA SER A 189 -26.39 10.46 11.85
C SER A 189 -26.13 9.96 10.44
N TRP A 190 -26.35 8.67 10.22
CA TRP A 190 -26.13 8.04 8.93
C TRP A 190 -27.08 6.86 8.72
N ASP A 191 -27.92 6.94 7.70
CA ASP A 191 -28.94 5.92 7.39
C ASP A 191 -28.63 5.11 6.11
N GLY A 192 -27.48 5.34 5.49
CA GLY A 192 -27.10 4.75 4.20
C GLY A 192 -27.40 5.64 2.99
N SER A 193 -28.21 6.69 3.16
CA SER A 193 -28.65 7.61 2.11
C SER A 193 -28.48 9.09 2.47
N THR A 194 -28.48 9.43 3.75
CA THR A 194 -28.35 10.79 4.28
C THR A 194 -27.36 10.78 5.43
N LEU A 195 -26.36 11.67 5.35
CA LEU A 195 -25.36 11.90 6.37
C LEU A 195 -25.59 13.28 7.01
N SER A 196 -25.61 13.34 8.33
CA SER A 196 -25.39 14.59 9.05
C SER A 196 -24.37 14.43 10.17
N ALA A 197 -23.61 15.48 10.42
CA ALA A 197 -22.60 15.53 11.48
C ALA A 197 -22.23 16.97 11.82
N ASP A 198 -21.81 17.18 13.06
CA ASP A 198 -21.27 18.45 13.54
C ASP A 198 -19.74 18.38 13.61
N VAL A 199 -19.07 19.44 13.14
CA VAL A 199 -17.62 19.62 13.24
C VAL A 199 -17.34 20.91 13.99
N ASP A 200 -16.54 20.85 15.06
CA ASP A 200 -16.00 22.06 15.68
C ASP A 200 -14.82 22.57 14.86
N ASP A 201 -14.98 23.76 14.29
CA ASP A 201 -13.89 24.50 13.65
C ASP A 201 -13.51 25.72 14.50
N ARG A 202 -12.49 25.54 15.35
CA ARG A 202 -11.88 26.61 16.17
C ARG A 202 -12.93 27.32 17.04
N GLY A 203 -13.82 26.54 17.68
CA GLY A 203 -14.89 27.04 18.54
C GLY A 203 -16.17 27.44 17.81
N VAL A 204 -16.23 27.27 16.49
CA VAL A 204 -17.45 27.44 15.69
C VAL A 204 -17.93 26.06 15.25
N THR A 205 -19.11 25.66 15.73
CA THR A 205 -19.74 24.42 15.27
C THR A 205 -20.36 24.61 13.89
N TRP A 206 -19.95 23.75 12.95
CA TRP A 206 -20.53 23.63 11.63
C TRP A 206 -21.35 22.35 11.53
N HIS A 207 -22.62 22.48 11.18
CA HIS A 207 -23.52 21.39 10.89
C HIS A 207 -23.46 21.03 9.41
N TYR A 208 -23.03 19.82 9.10
CA TYR A 208 -22.99 19.25 7.76
C TYR A 208 -24.20 18.36 7.56
N GLU A 209 -24.92 18.55 6.46
CA GLU A 209 -26.00 17.66 6.02
C GLU A 209 -25.83 17.39 4.53
N GLY A 210 -25.87 16.12 4.12
CA GLY A 210 -25.71 15.73 2.73
C GLY A 210 -26.39 14.42 2.37
N ALA A 211 -26.80 14.32 1.11
CA ALA A 211 -27.44 13.14 0.54
C ALA A 211 -26.47 12.34 -0.33
N VAL A 212 -26.51 11.02 -0.20
CA VAL A 212 -25.74 10.07 -1.00
C VAL A 212 -26.58 9.59 -2.17
N ARG A 213 -25.98 9.63 -3.36
CA ARG A 213 -26.53 9.08 -4.60
C ARG A 213 -25.44 8.30 -5.31
N GLY A 214 -25.61 6.97 -5.35
CA GLY A 214 -24.58 6.08 -5.85
C GLY A 214 -23.29 6.24 -5.02
N ARG A 215 -22.17 6.54 -5.68
CA ARG A 215 -20.88 6.80 -4.99
C ARG A 215 -20.61 8.27 -4.68
N THR A 216 -21.58 9.15 -4.89
CA THR A 216 -21.45 10.59 -4.65
C THR A 216 -22.25 11.02 -3.43
N LEU A 217 -21.74 12.02 -2.72
CA LEU A 217 -22.35 12.68 -1.57
C LEU A 217 -22.39 14.17 -1.88
N SER A 218 -23.49 14.87 -1.61
CA SER A 218 -23.52 16.32 -1.73
C SER A 218 -24.49 16.96 -0.75
N GLY A 219 -24.17 18.18 -0.33
CA GLY A 219 -24.88 18.79 0.79
C GLY A 219 -24.45 20.22 1.06
N LEU A 220 -24.95 20.73 2.19
CA LEU A 220 -24.66 22.07 2.70
C LEU A 220 -24.06 21.96 4.09
N ALA A 221 -23.12 22.84 4.40
CA ALA A 221 -22.59 23.05 5.74
C ALA A 221 -23.06 24.43 6.23
N THR A 222 -23.61 24.48 7.44
CA THR A 222 -24.19 25.69 8.05
C THR A 222 -23.63 25.89 9.45
N THR A 223 -23.74 27.10 9.99
CA THR A 223 -23.37 27.38 11.39
C THR A 223 -24.36 28.37 11.98
N THR A 224 -24.57 28.35 13.30
CA THR A 224 -25.38 29.36 13.99
C THR A 224 -24.64 30.67 14.20
N ALA A 225 -23.31 30.68 14.02
CA ALA A 225 -22.47 31.86 14.17
C ALA A 225 -22.61 32.87 13.01
N SER A 226 -23.19 32.46 11.88
CA SER A 226 -23.41 33.32 10.72
C SER A 226 -24.55 32.79 9.84
N THR A 227 -24.99 33.56 8.86
CA THR A 227 -25.92 33.07 7.83
C THR A 227 -25.19 32.40 6.65
N ALA A 228 -23.88 32.19 6.74
CA ALA A 228 -23.10 31.60 5.67
C ALA A 228 -23.45 30.11 5.52
N THR A 229 -23.49 29.67 4.28
CA THR A 229 -23.64 28.26 3.91
C THR A 229 -22.52 27.91 2.94
N VAL A 230 -21.90 26.75 3.13
CA VAL A 230 -20.87 26.25 2.21
C VAL A 230 -21.38 24.97 1.56
N ALA A 231 -21.54 24.97 0.24
CA ALA A 231 -21.84 23.74 -0.47
C ALA A 231 -20.61 22.81 -0.46
N TRP A 232 -20.87 21.53 -0.33
CA TRP A 232 -19.83 20.52 -0.33
C TRP A 232 -20.29 19.27 -1.07
N SER A 233 -19.32 18.54 -1.58
CA SER A 233 -19.52 17.28 -2.28
C SER A 233 -18.45 16.29 -1.88
N GLY A 234 -18.73 15.02 -2.07
CA GLY A 234 -17.85 13.91 -1.74
C GLY A 234 -17.97 12.80 -2.75
N VAL A 235 -16.89 12.04 -2.92
CA VAL A 235 -16.85 10.83 -3.74
C VAL A 235 -16.34 9.68 -2.88
N ARG A 236 -16.98 8.52 -2.97
CA ARG A 236 -16.59 7.31 -2.24
C ARG A 236 -15.10 7.00 -2.44
N ALA A 237 -14.40 6.80 -1.33
CA ALA A 237 -12.98 6.45 -1.26
C ALA A 237 -12.77 5.31 -0.25
N GLU A 238 -11.64 4.60 -0.25
CA GLU A 238 -11.35 3.47 0.64
C GLU A 238 -12.42 2.35 0.64
N VAL A 239 -12.82 1.84 -0.53
CA VAL A 239 -13.85 0.78 -0.61
C VAL A 239 -13.43 -0.54 0.03
N LEU A 240 -12.13 -0.76 0.23
CA LEU A 240 -11.57 -1.92 0.91
C LEU A 240 -11.17 -1.62 2.37
N GLY A 241 -11.43 -0.40 2.86
CA GLY A 241 -10.91 0.11 4.13
C GLY A 241 -11.29 -0.71 5.37
N HIS A 242 -10.39 -0.70 6.35
CA HIS A 242 -10.62 -1.24 7.69
C HIS A 242 -11.54 -0.34 8.52
N GLY A 243 -11.42 0.98 8.35
CA GLY A 243 -12.07 1.96 9.23
C GLY A 243 -11.33 2.18 10.55
N MET A 244 -11.90 3.02 11.41
CA MET A 244 -11.27 3.50 12.64
C MET A 244 -11.67 2.74 13.91
N THR A 245 -12.53 1.74 13.78
CA THR A 245 -13.07 0.97 14.92
C THR A 245 -12.57 -0.46 14.90
N ALA A 246 -12.25 -0.99 16.09
CA ALA A 246 -11.73 -2.34 16.20
C ALA A 246 -12.79 -3.37 15.81
N ARG A 247 -12.40 -4.35 15.00
CA ARG A 247 -13.27 -5.45 14.56
C ARG A 247 -13.04 -6.71 15.40
N PRO A 248 -14.04 -7.59 15.55
CA PRO A 248 -13.83 -8.91 16.13
C PRO A 248 -12.70 -9.67 15.41
N PRO A 249 -11.87 -10.48 16.11
CA PRO A 249 -10.69 -11.11 15.52
C PRO A 249 -10.95 -11.92 14.25
N ALA A 250 -12.06 -12.67 14.20
CA ALA A 250 -12.46 -13.46 13.02
C ALA A 250 -12.81 -12.57 11.82
N THR A 251 -13.62 -11.54 12.03
CA THR A 251 -13.96 -10.53 11.01
C THR A 251 -12.72 -9.81 10.50
N GLN A 252 -11.80 -9.49 11.42
CA GLN A 252 -10.54 -8.81 11.10
C GLN A 252 -9.63 -9.71 10.27
N ALA A 253 -9.55 -11.01 10.58
CA ALA A 253 -8.81 -11.99 9.77
C ALA A 253 -9.42 -12.20 8.38
N ALA A 254 -10.74 -12.34 8.29
CA ALA A 254 -11.44 -12.49 7.01
C ALA A 254 -11.25 -11.25 6.12
N TRP A 255 -11.34 -10.05 6.70
CA TRP A 255 -11.06 -8.81 5.97
C TRP A 255 -9.65 -8.77 5.41
N ARG A 256 -8.62 -9.05 6.22
CA ARG A 256 -7.22 -9.03 5.75
C ARG A 256 -7.00 -9.97 4.57
N GLU A 257 -7.55 -11.17 4.65
CA GLU A 257 -7.33 -12.22 3.66
C GLU A 257 -8.04 -11.89 2.34
N ARG A 258 -9.26 -11.35 2.41
CA ARG A 258 -9.96 -10.79 1.26
C ARG A 258 -9.20 -9.63 0.62
N VAL A 259 -8.81 -8.64 1.41
CA VAL A 259 -8.12 -7.44 0.88
C VAL A 259 -6.76 -7.79 0.29
N ARG A 260 -6.03 -8.78 0.83
CA ARG A 260 -4.80 -9.28 0.17
C ARG A 260 -5.06 -9.82 -1.23
N ARG A 261 -6.09 -10.64 -1.42
CA ARG A 261 -6.43 -11.16 -2.75
C ARG A 261 -6.82 -10.04 -3.71
N GLN A 262 -7.68 -9.13 -3.25
CA GLN A 262 -8.12 -7.97 -4.04
C GLN A 262 -6.94 -7.07 -4.45
N LEU A 263 -6.03 -6.76 -3.53
CA LEU A 263 -4.86 -5.92 -3.86
C LEU A 263 -3.86 -6.65 -4.75
N ARG A 264 -3.57 -7.94 -4.50
CA ARG A 264 -2.73 -8.74 -5.41
C ARG A 264 -3.30 -8.78 -6.83
N HIS A 265 -4.62 -8.88 -6.96
CA HIS A 265 -5.31 -8.81 -8.24
C HIS A 265 -5.13 -7.44 -8.91
N MET A 266 -5.41 -6.36 -8.18
CA MET A 266 -5.40 -4.99 -8.70
C MET A 266 -4.00 -4.44 -9.00
N MET A 267 -2.95 -4.94 -8.33
CA MET A 267 -1.62 -4.33 -8.39
C MET A 267 -0.48 -5.29 -8.73
N MET A 268 -0.64 -6.60 -8.54
CA MET A 268 0.44 -7.62 -8.67
C MET A 268 0.12 -8.75 -9.66
N GLY A 269 -0.81 -8.57 -10.59
CA GLY A 269 -1.19 -9.62 -11.55
C GLY A 269 -1.55 -10.96 -10.89
N ASP A 270 -2.22 -10.91 -9.73
CA ASP A 270 -2.55 -12.07 -8.87
C ASP A 270 -1.36 -12.75 -8.14
N ASP A 271 -0.21 -12.06 -8.00
CA ASP A 271 1.02 -12.55 -7.34
C ASP A 271 1.50 -13.91 -7.91
N PRO A 272 1.80 -13.98 -9.22
CA PRO A 272 2.21 -15.22 -9.86
C PRO A 272 3.52 -15.72 -9.27
N ARG A 273 3.62 -17.04 -9.11
CA ARG A 273 4.88 -17.71 -8.78
C ARG A 273 5.74 -17.81 -10.05
N PRO A 274 7.05 -17.51 -9.97
CA PRO A 274 7.95 -17.79 -11.07
C PRO A 274 7.93 -19.27 -11.43
N THR A 275 7.87 -19.59 -12.72
CA THR A 275 8.01 -20.98 -13.21
C THR A 275 9.46 -21.45 -13.14
N ALA A 276 10.40 -20.52 -13.20
CA ALA A 276 11.81 -20.75 -12.93
C ALA A 276 12.45 -19.51 -12.29
N THR A 277 13.56 -19.72 -11.58
CA THR A 277 14.43 -18.63 -11.12
C THR A 277 15.87 -19.03 -11.38
N ARG A 278 16.57 -18.26 -12.21
CA ARG A 278 18.00 -18.42 -12.43
C ARG A 278 18.76 -17.48 -11.51
N VAL A 279 19.67 -18.03 -10.72
CA VAL A 279 20.54 -17.28 -9.81
C VAL A 279 21.93 -17.17 -10.43
N THR A 280 22.37 -15.95 -10.71
CA THR A 280 23.73 -15.65 -11.15
C THR A 280 24.49 -15.03 -9.99
N VAL A 281 25.59 -15.66 -9.59
CA VAL A 281 26.49 -15.13 -8.56
C VAL A 281 27.48 -14.17 -9.22
N LEU A 282 27.36 -12.89 -8.91
CA LEU A 282 28.23 -11.83 -9.45
C LEU A 282 29.52 -11.69 -8.64
N SER A 283 29.39 -11.83 -7.31
CA SER A 283 30.51 -11.88 -6.36
C SER A 283 30.14 -12.75 -5.17
N ALA A 284 31.09 -13.49 -4.59
CA ALA A 284 30.83 -14.41 -3.49
C ALA A 284 31.87 -14.29 -2.38
N GLY A 285 31.39 -14.28 -1.13
CA GLY A 285 32.27 -14.29 0.04
C GLY A 285 33.15 -13.05 0.17
N ALA A 286 32.74 -11.93 -0.42
CA ALA A 286 33.46 -10.67 -0.32
C ALA A 286 33.49 -10.18 1.15
N PRO A 287 34.57 -9.51 1.58
CA PRO A 287 34.58 -8.88 2.88
C PRO A 287 33.51 -7.79 2.98
N PRO A 288 33.05 -7.46 4.20
CA PRO A 288 32.18 -6.31 4.44
C PRO A 288 32.74 -5.00 3.86
N ILE A 289 31.85 -4.10 3.46
CA ILE A 289 32.25 -2.76 3.01
C ILE A 289 32.85 -2.01 4.20
N ALA A 290 34.07 -1.50 4.04
CA ALA A 290 34.78 -0.79 5.08
C ALA A 290 34.10 0.55 5.43
N ILE A 291 34.07 0.87 6.71
CA ILE A 291 33.58 2.15 7.21
C ILE A 291 34.56 3.25 6.78
N ARG A 292 34.06 4.26 6.06
CA ARG A 292 34.84 5.44 5.67
C ARG A 292 34.42 6.66 6.48
N ASN A 293 33.14 7.01 6.38
CA ASN A 293 32.52 8.13 7.09
C ASN A 293 31.20 7.64 7.68
N VAL A 294 30.95 7.88 8.96
CA VAL A 294 29.69 7.50 9.59
C VAL A 294 28.66 8.61 9.35
N PRO A 295 27.46 8.32 8.83
CA PRO A 295 26.39 9.32 8.72
C PRO A 295 26.07 9.92 10.09
N GLY A 296 25.86 11.23 10.16
CA GLY A 296 25.64 11.93 11.43
C GLY A 296 24.38 11.45 12.16
N GLU A 297 23.37 10.99 11.44
CA GLU A 297 22.13 10.45 12.02
C GLU A 297 22.16 8.95 12.32
N ARG A 298 23.26 8.24 12.01
CA ARG A 298 23.37 6.81 12.29
C ARG A 298 23.56 6.58 13.80
N ASP A 299 22.69 5.79 14.40
CA ASP A 299 22.60 5.61 15.87
C ASP A 299 22.67 4.15 16.32
N ASP A 300 23.41 3.31 15.57
CA ASP A 300 23.72 1.94 15.99
C ASP A 300 25.15 1.79 16.57
N ASP A 301 25.36 0.75 17.37
CA ASP A 301 26.63 0.42 18.01
C ASP A 301 27.65 -0.14 16.99
N LEU A 302 28.47 0.76 16.45
CA LEU A 302 29.54 0.47 15.50
C LEU A 302 30.71 -0.34 16.11
N ALA A 303 30.80 -0.48 17.44
CA ALA A 303 31.81 -1.31 18.06
C ALA A 303 31.54 -2.81 17.82
N ARG A 304 30.31 -3.17 17.43
CA ARG A 304 29.98 -4.52 16.97
C ARG A 304 30.74 -4.83 15.68
N PRO A 305 31.49 -5.94 15.60
CA PRO A 305 32.30 -6.27 14.42
C PRO A 305 31.42 -6.60 13.21
N GLN A 306 31.93 -6.33 12.00
CA GLN A 306 31.34 -6.81 10.75
C GLN A 306 31.62 -8.31 10.55
N ALA A 307 31.00 -9.15 11.39
CA ALA A 307 31.17 -10.60 11.38
C ALA A 307 30.25 -11.28 10.34
N TYR A 308 30.39 -10.89 9.07
CA TYR A 308 29.62 -11.43 7.94
C TYR A 308 30.43 -11.36 6.64
N THR A 309 29.99 -12.07 5.61
CA THR A 309 30.50 -11.94 4.22
C THR A 309 29.38 -11.51 3.30
N LEU A 310 29.73 -10.83 2.21
CA LEU A 310 28.80 -10.38 1.18
C LEU A 310 28.84 -11.28 -0.06
N THR A 311 27.66 -11.58 -0.58
CA THR A 311 27.46 -12.22 -1.88
C THR A 311 26.54 -11.35 -2.71
N GLU A 312 26.97 -10.97 -3.90
CA GLU A 312 26.20 -10.19 -4.86
C GLU A 312 25.56 -11.14 -5.88
N LEU A 313 24.25 -10.99 -6.08
CA LEU A 313 23.42 -11.92 -6.83
C LEU A 313 22.54 -11.16 -7.82
N GLN A 314 22.35 -11.77 -8.98
CA GLN A 314 21.27 -11.43 -9.90
C GLN A 314 20.27 -12.59 -9.92
N LEU A 315 19.01 -12.29 -9.68
CA LEU A 315 17.89 -13.21 -9.74
C LEU A 315 17.09 -12.91 -11.01
N ASP A 316 17.08 -13.84 -11.99
CA ASP A 316 16.23 -13.75 -13.17
C ASP A 316 15.01 -14.68 -12.96
N HIS A 317 13.84 -14.11 -12.67
CA HIS A 317 12.60 -14.83 -12.49
C HIS A 317 11.85 -14.96 -13.82
N THR A 318 11.47 -16.18 -14.20
CA THR A 318 10.66 -16.46 -15.38
C THR A 318 9.19 -16.55 -15.00
N LEU A 319 8.34 -15.80 -15.68
CA LEU A 319 6.88 -15.78 -15.50
C LEU A 319 6.20 -16.23 -16.78
N ASP A 320 5.10 -16.96 -16.64
CA ASP A 320 4.20 -17.20 -17.76
C ASP A 320 3.55 -15.88 -18.17
N ASP A 321 3.40 -15.67 -19.47
CA ASP A 321 2.69 -14.50 -19.97
C ASP A 321 1.19 -14.68 -19.78
N ALA A 322 0.54 -13.73 -19.10
CA ALA A 322 -0.90 -13.75 -18.84
C ALA A 322 -1.75 -13.81 -20.12
N ARG A 323 -1.17 -13.47 -21.28
CA ARG A 323 -1.82 -13.49 -22.60
C ARG A 323 -1.37 -14.65 -23.49
N GLY A 324 -0.62 -15.61 -22.95
CA GLY A 324 -0.14 -16.80 -23.68
C GLY A 324 0.99 -16.52 -24.68
N GLY A 325 1.63 -15.35 -24.59
CA GLY A 325 2.84 -15.00 -25.32
C GLY A 325 4.13 -15.61 -24.73
N PRO A 326 5.30 -15.16 -25.19
CA PRO A 326 6.58 -15.62 -24.66
C PRO A 326 6.73 -15.32 -23.17
N ALA A 327 7.40 -16.22 -22.44
CA ALA A 327 7.66 -16.05 -21.02
C ALA A 327 8.38 -14.71 -20.73
N ILE A 328 7.97 -14.05 -19.65
CA ILE A 328 8.52 -12.78 -19.20
C ILE A 328 9.68 -13.05 -18.24
N THR A 329 10.76 -12.28 -18.34
CA THR A 329 11.86 -12.33 -17.36
C THR A 329 11.86 -11.06 -16.52
N ARG A 330 11.63 -11.21 -15.21
CA ARG A 330 11.80 -10.13 -14.21
C ARG A 330 13.13 -10.32 -13.50
N ARG A 331 14.01 -9.31 -13.59
CA ARG A 331 15.33 -9.33 -12.96
C ARG A 331 15.31 -8.54 -11.66
N SER A 332 15.92 -9.09 -10.63
CA SER A 332 16.23 -8.40 -9.38
C SER A 332 17.72 -8.52 -9.06
N HIS A 333 18.29 -7.50 -8.43
CA HIS A 333 19.68 -7.49 -7.98
C HIS A 333 19.73 -7.43 -6.45
N VAL A 334 20.60 -8.24 -5.84
CA VAL A 334 20.58 -8.51 -4.39
C VAL A 334 21.99 -8.56 -3.83
N TYR A 335 22.19 -7.90 -2.69
CA TYR A 335 23.31 -8.15 -1.79
C TYR A 335 22.85 -9.01 -0.62
N MET A 336 23.47 -10.17 -0.44
CA MET A 336 23.21 -11.05 0.70
C MET A 336 24.37 -11.01 1.69
N ALA A 337 24.09 -10.61 2.93
CA ALA A 337 25.03 -10.72 4.04
C ALA A 337 24.80 -12.03 4.80
N THR A 338 25.81 -12.88 4.84
CA THR A 338 25.77 -14.14 5.60
C THR A 338 26.70 -14.02 6.82
N PRO A 339 26.22 -14.24 8.05
CA PRO A 339 27.08 -14.23 9.24
C PRO A 339 28.23 -15.23 9.14
N THR A 340 29.41 -14.87 9.66
CA THR A 340 30.57 -15.77 9.73
C THR A 340 30.57 -16.66 10.98
N THR A 341 29.69 -16.37 11.94
CA THR A 341 29.43 -17.19 13.12
C THR A 341 28.43 -18.30 12.79
N PRO A 342 28.48 -19.49 13.43
CA PRO A 342 27.50 -20.54 13.19
C PRO A 342 26.04 -20.09 13.40
N ALA A 343 25.14 -20.68 12.62
CA ALA A 343 23.71 -20.42 12.77
C ALA A 343 23.24 -20.77 14.19
N PRO A 344 22.40 -19.92 14.83
CA PRO A 344 21.83 -20.24 16.12
C PRO A 344 20.87 -21.45 16.00
N PRO A 345 20.50 -22.09 17.11
CA PRO A 345 19.48 -23.13 17.10
C PRO A 345 18.21 -22.67 16.38
N GLY A 346 17.81 -23.41 15.35
CA GLY A 346 16.66 -23.10 14.51
C GLY A 346 16.95 -22.21 13.28
N GLY A 347 18.21 -21.84 13.02
CA GLY A 347 18.62 -21.07 11.83
C GLY A 347 18.70 -19.56 12.06
N TYR A 348 19.34 -18.85 11.11
CA TYR A 348 19.46 -17.39 11.15
C TYR A 348 18.09 -16.71 11.02
N PRO A 349 17.81 -15.66 11.81
CA PRO A 349 16.74 -14.73 11.46
C PRO A 349 17.10 -14.00 10.16
N VAL A 350 16.09 -13.64 9.37
CA VAL A 350 16.27 -13.00 8.07
C VAL A 350 15.71 -11.57 8.09
N VAL A 351 16.49 -10.64 7.57
CA VAL A 351 16.04 -9.27 7.26
C VAL A 351 16.02 -9.09 5.75
N LEU A 352 14.86 -8.72 5.21
CA LEU A 352 14.75 -8.13 3.90
C LEU A 352 14.92 -6.61 4.03
N ALA A 353 16.04 -6.09 3.55
CA ALA A 353 16.34 -4.66 3.56
C ALA A 353 15.96 -4.07 2.19
N VAL A 354 15.22 -2.96 2.20
CA VAL A 354 14.68 -2.32 1.00
C VAL A 354 15.10 -0.84 0.94
N ASN A 355 15.67 -0.39 -0.18
CA ASN A 355 16.21 0.97 -0.32
C ASN A 355 15.12 2.03 -0.57
N GLY A 356 15.45 3.28 -0.25
CA GLY A 356 14.66 4.45 -0.66
C GLY A 356 14.99 4.94 -2.06
N HIS A 357 14.42 6.09 -2.44
CA HIS A 357 14.74 6.78 -3.69
C HIS A 357 16.25 7.05 -3.83
N TRP A 358 16.80 6.94 -5.03
CA TRP A 358 18.24 7.09 -5.32
C TRP A 358 19.14 6.09 -4.57
N GLY A 359 18.55 5.01 -4.06
CA GLY A 359 19.20 4.00 -3.24
C GLY A 359 19.64 2.75 -4.01
N SER A 360 20.28 1.81 -3.31
CA SER A 360 20.56 0.45 -3.80
C SER A 360 20.76 -0.54 -2.65
N ALA A 361 20.71 -1.83 -2.98
CA ALA A 361 21.13 -2.96 -2.17
C ALA A 361 22.55 -2.79 -1.64
N ARG A 362 23.46 -2.30 -2.49
CA ARG A 362 24.84 -1.99 -2.08
C ARG A 362 24.86 -0.93 -0.99
N GLN A 363 24.12 0.17 -1.18
CA GLN A 363 24.06 1.25 -0.20
C GLN A 363 23.46 0.81 1.14
N MET A 364 22.55 -0.17 1.16
CA MET A 364 22.04 -0.72 2.41
C MET A 364 23.10 -1.50 3.21
N MET A 365 24.08 -2.08 2.52
CA MET A 365 25.21 -2.78 3.13
C MET A 365 26.45 -1.89 3.34
N ASP A 366 26.41 -0.65 2.89
CA ASP A 366 27.51 0.31 3.06
C ASP A 366 27.33 1.04 4.39
N PRO A 367 28.22 0.82 5.37
CA PRO A 367 28.10 1.47 6.66
C PRO A 367 28.24 3.00 6.61
N SER A 368 28.74 3.54 5.49
CA SER A 368 28.91 4.98 5.27
C SER A 368 27.74 5.62 4.54
N SER A 369 26.72 4.83 4.19
CA SER A 369 25.55 5.28 3.44
C SER A 369 24.43 5.71 4.36
N TYR A 370 23.57 6.61 3.87
CA TYR A 370 22.31 6.99 4.50
C TYR A 370 21.36 5.79 4.75
N TYR A 371 21.47 4.72 3.95
CA TYR A 371 20.65 3.51 4.05
C TYR A 371 21.27 2.36 4.86
N TRP A 372 22.34 2.61 5.63
CA TRP A 372 23.21 1.65 6.35
C TRP A 372 22.55 0.49 7.13
N TYR A 373 21.24 0.47 7.35
CA TYR A 373 20.54 -0.48 8.22
C TYR A 373 20.81 -1.95 7.87
N GLY A 374 21.07 -2.29 6.60
CA GLY A 374 21.49 -3.64 6.22
C GLY A 374 22.78 -4.10 6.91
N ASP A 375 23.81 -3.25 6.96
CA ASP A 375 25.04 -3.49 7.75
C ASP A 375 24.72 -3.60 9.26
N GLY A 376 23.85 -2.72 9.78
CA GLY A 376 23.45 -2.73 11.19
C GLY A 376 22.80 -4.04 11.66
N TYR A 377 21.93 -4.64 10.84
CA TYR A 377 21.33 -5.96 11.10
C TYR A 377 22.35 -7.10 10.88
N ALA A 378 23.21 -7.01 9.86
CA ALA A 378 24.22 -8.05 9.61
C ALA A 378 25.22 -8.18 10.77
N ARG A 379 25.65 -7.07 11.38
CA ARG A 379 26.48 -7.04 12.61
C ARG A 379 25.83 -7.72 13.81
N ARG A 380 24.52 -7.97 13.77
CA ARG A 380 23.74 -8.62 14.83
C ARG A 380 23.42 -10.09 14.55
N GLY A 381 24.01 -10.66 13.50
CA GLY A 381 23.87 -12.08 13.17
C GLY A 381 22.60 -12.42 12.42
N TYR A 382 21.96 -11.43 11.78
CA TYR A 382 20.90 -11.67 10.81
C TYR A 382 21.51 -12.06 9.47
N LEU A 383 20.86 -12.99 8.77
CA LEU A 383 21.04 -13.09 7.33
C LEU A 383 20.29 -11.93 6.69
N VAL A 384 21.00 -11.05 6.00
CA VAL A 384 20.40 -9.87 5.37
C VAL A 384 20.29 -10.10 3.87
N VAL A 385 19.12 -9.84 3.32
CA VAL A 385 18.83 -9.78 1.89
C VAL A 385 18.52 -8.33 1.56
N ALA A 386 19.51 -7.60 1.08
CA ALA A 386 19.32 -6.25 0.55
C ALA A 386 18.93 -6.38 -0.92
N VAL A 387 17.70 -6.00 -1.28
CA VAL A 387 17.19 -6.09 -2.66
C VAL A 387 17.10 -4.71 -3.28
N ASP A 388 17.56 -4.58 -4.52
CA ASP A 388 17.38 -3.38 -5.32
C ASP A 388 15.89 -3.17 -5.60
N ILE A 389 15.40 -2.02 -5.18
CA ILE A 389 14.12 -1.46 -5.57
C ILE A 389 14.40 -0.20 -6.38
N SER A 390 13.79 -0.12 -7.56
CA SER A 390 14.03 0.96 -8.50
C SER A 390 12.73 1.49 -9.10
N HIS A 391 12.89 2.57 -9.84
CA HIS A 391 11.84 3.15 -10.66
C HIS A 391 11.74 2.51 -12.05
N ARG A 392 10.54 2.59 -12.62
CA ARG A 392 10.30 2.24 -14.03
C ARG A 392 11.15 3.10 -14.98
N PRO A 393 11.51 2.57 -16.17
CA PRO A 393 12.22 3.33 -17.17
C PRO A 393 11.37 4.50 -17.68
N TYR A 394 12.02 5.61 -18.04
CA TYR A 394 11.36 6.86 -18.47
C TYR A 394 10.19 6.64 -19.46
N ALA A 395 10.37 5.76 -20.45
CA ALA A 395 9.37 5.48 -21.49
C ALA A 395 8.02 4.95 -20.95
N GLU A 396 8.01 4.34 -19.77
CA GLU A 396 6.81 3.73 -19.16
C GLU A 396 6.12 4.65 -18.15
N ARG A 397 6.78 5.73 -17.72
CA ARG A 397 6.35 6.57 -16.60
C ARG A 397 6.38 8.07 -16.85
N ALA A 398 6.72 8.52 -18.06
CA ALA A 398 6.94 9.94 -18.37
C ALA A 398 5.73 10.84 -18.06
N ALA A 399 4.52 10.27 -17.96
CA ALA A 399 3.31 10.99 -17.56
C ALA A 399 3.22 11.27 -16.04
N LEU A 400 4.00 10.55 -15.22
CA LEU A 400 3.97 10.63 -13.75
C LEU A 400 5.21 11.36 -13.20
N TYR A 401 6.42 10.97 -13.60
CA TYR A 401 7.67 11.55 -13.10
C TYR A 401 8.83 11.35 -14.11
N THR A 402 9.91 12.14 -14.01
CA THR A 402 10.99 12.19 -15.04
C THR A 402 12.44 12.26 -14.52
N ASP A 403 12.64 12.32 -13.21
CA ASP A 403 13.90 12.59 -12.50
C ASP A 403 14.92 11.43 -12.45
N LEU A 404 14.50 10.18 -12.67
CA LEU A 404 15.36 8.97 -12.56
C LEU A 404 15.54 8.15 -13.87
N PRO A 405 15.96 8.75 -15.00
CA PRO A 405 15.92 8.06 -16.31
C PRO A 405 16.84 6.83 -16.41
N GLY A 406 17.86 6.74 -15.56
CA GLY A 406 18.81 5.62 -15.51
C GLY A 406 18.61 4.66 -14.33
N GLY A 407 17.50 4.77 -13.60
CA GLY A 407 17.30 4.06 -12.32
C GLY A 407 17.88 4.85 -11.13
N ASP A 408 17.73 4.29 -9.94
CA ASP A 408 18.02 4.95 -8.68
C ASP A 408 19.52 5.05 -8.36
N ASP A 409 20.29 3.99 -8.64
CA ASP A 409 21.75 3.97 -8.43
C ASP A 409 22.42 3.01 -9.43
N PRO A 410 22.40 3.33 -10.73
CA PRO A 410 22.91 2.45 -11.78
C PRO A 410 24.41 2.16 -11.65
N ALA A 411 25.17 3.06 -11.02
CA ALA A 411 26.61 2.85 -10.77
C ALA A 411 26.87 1.68 -9.80
N SER A 412 25.89 1.35 -8.96
CA SER A 412 25.93 0.22 -8.02
C SER A 412 25.02 -0.95 -8.42
N GLY A 413 24.47 -0.94 -9.64
CA GLY A 413 23.63 -2.01 -10.18
C GLY A 413 22.12 -1.75 -10.15
N ASN A 414 21.66 -0.73 -9.41
CA ASN A 414 20.23 -0.41 -9.30
C ASN A 414 19.75 0.47 -10.48
N GLY A 415 19.76 -0.13 -11.68
CA GLY A 415 19.27 0.49 -12.92
C GLY A 415 17.73 0.55 -12.97
N PRO A 416 17.11 0.95 -14.09
CA PRO A 416 15.65 1.00 -14.21
C PRO A 416 15.05 -0.40 -14.08
N HIS A 417 13.86 -0.50 -13.50
CA HIS A 417 13.10 -1.74 -13.35
C HIS A 417 11.89 -1.74 -14.30
N PRO A 418 11.98 -2.33 -15.51
CA PRO A 418 10.88 -2.32 -16.49
C PRO A 418 9.64 -3.02 -15.97
N ALA A 419 8.47 -2.52 -16.33
CA ALA A 419 7.22 -3.10 -15.87
C ALA A 419 7.06 -4.56 -16.33
N ILE A 420 6.33 -5.35 -15.53
CA ILE A 420 5.91 -6.70 -15.92
C ILE A 420 4.76 -6.55 -16.91
N ALA A 421 5.02 -6.81 -18.19
CA ALA A 421 4.04 -6.63 -19.26
C ALA A 421 4.17 -7.70 -20.35
N SER A 422 3.04 -8.08 -20.93
CA SER A 422 3.00 -8.93 -22.12
C SER A 422 3.65 -8.22 -23.31
N ALA A 423 4.32 -8.99 -24.17
CA ALA A 423 5.00 -8.44 -25.34
C ALA A 423 4.08 -7.57 -26.20
N GLY A 424 4.47 -6.30 -26.37
CA GLY A 424 3.76 -5.32 -27.17
C GLY A 424 2.56 -4.67 -26.49
N PHE A 425 2.31 -4.90 -25.20
CA PHE A 425 1.34 -4.19 -24.36
C PHE A 425 2.06 -3.32 -23.32
N ASP A 426 1.39 -2.28 -22.82
CA ASP A 426 1.73 -1.69 -21.53
C ASP A 426 1.34 -2.64 -20.39
N THR A 427 1.74 -2.34 -19.16
CA THR A 427 1.57 -3.23 -18.01
C THR A 427 0.14 -3.21 -17.43
N ASP A 428 -0.30 -4.34 -16.87
CA ASP A 428 -1.49 -4.42 -16.02
C ASP A 428 -1.14 -4.31 -14.52
N TRP A 429 0.15 -4.14 -14.18
CA TRP A 429 0.66 -4.07 -12.81
C TRP A 429 0.83 -2.62 -12.36
N ALA A 430 0.69 -2.39 -11.06
CA ALA A 430 1.13 -1.14 -10.44
C ALA A 430 2.60 -1.27 -10.02
N GLU A 431 3.32 -0.14 -10.05
CA GLU A 431 4.76 -0.12 -9.73
C GLU A 431 5.04 -0.61 -8.30
N ASP A 432 4.24 -0.22 -7.31
CA ASP A 432 4.38 -0.73 -5.94
C ASP A 432 4.09 -2.23 -5.82
N GLY A 433 3.24 -2.77 -6.69
CA GLY A 433 2.99 -4.19 -6.77
C GLY A 433 4.21 -4.96 -7.24
N GLU A 434 4.91 -4.43 -8.25
CA GLU A 434 6.16 -5.00 -8.75
C GLU A 434 7.25 -4.97 -7.67
N ARG A 435 7.38 -3.85 -6.94
CA ARG A 435 8.36 -3.71 -5.86
C ARG A 435 8.08 -4.67 -4.71
N ALA A 436 6.82 -4.80 -4.29
CA ALA A 436 6.42 -5.76 -3.26
C ALA A 436 6.61 -7.22 -3.72
N TRP A 437 6.39 -7.48 -5.01
CA TRP A 437 6.64 -8.78 -5.62
C TRP A 437 8.13 -9.12 -5.62
N ASP A 438 8.99 -8.22 -6.12
CA ASP A 438 10.45 -8.39 -6.12
C ASP A 438 10.99 -8.65 -4.70
N ALA A 439 10.53 -7.88 -3.73
CA ALA A 439 10.82 -8.08 -2.31
C ALA A 439 10.44 -9.50 -1.84
N SER A 440 9.23 -9.96 -2.17
CA SER A 440 8.74 -11.29 -1.81
C SER A 440 9.49 -12.43 -2.53
N ARG A 441 9.99 -12.20 -3.75
CA ARG A 441 10.79 -13.19 -4.50
C ARG A 441 12.24 -13.24 -4.02
N ALA A 442 12.83 -12.10 -3.66
CA ALA A 442 14.14 -12.08 -3.00
C ALA A 442 14.10 -12.84 -1.66
N LEU A 443 12.99 -12.73 -0.92
CA LEU A 443 12.74 -13.52 0.28
C LEU A 443 12.63 -15.03 -0.02
N ASP A 444 11.96 -15.44 -1.11
CA ASP A 444 11.87 -16.85 -1.51
C ASP A 444 13.26 -17.49 -1.62
N PHE A 445 14.24 -16.77 -2.20
CA PHE A 445 15.62 -17.25 -2.32
C PHE A 445 16.29 -17.49 -0.96
N ALA A 446 16.11 -16.58 0.01
CA ALA A 446 16.68 -16.77 1.34
C ALA A 446 16.00 -17.89 2.13
N LEU A 447 14.67 -18.01 2.03
CA LEU A 447 13.90 -19.04 2.73
C LEU A 447 14.15 -20.47 2.21
N ALA A 448 14.71 -20.60 0.99
CA ALA A 448 15.12 -21.89 0.46
C ALA A 448 16.39 -22.46 1.14
N ARG A 449 17.11 -21.65 1.92
CA ARG A 449 18.34 -22.10 2.60
C ARG A 449 18.03 -22.93 3.85
N PRO A 450 18.74 -24.04 4.08
CA PRO A 450 18.50 -24.90 5.25
C PRO A 450 18.97 -24.28 6.57
N ASP A 451 19.82 -23.25 6.53
CA ASP A 451 20.36 -22.55 7.70
C ASP A 451 19.54 -21.31 8.09
N VAL A 452 18.40 -21.08 7.44
CA VAL A 452 17.50 -19.93 7.68
C VAL A 452 16.29 -20.34 8.51
N ASN A 453 15.91 -19.48 9.45
CA ASN A 453 14.71 -19.64 10.25
C ASN A 453 13.52 -18.94 9.59
N ALA A 454 12.68 -19.70 8.87
CA ALA A 454 11.50 -19.16 8.20
C ALA A 454 10.43 -18.58 9.14
N ALA A 455 10.49 -18.84 10.45
CA ALA A 455 9.60 -18.23 11.43
C ALA A 455 10.08 -16.85 11.93
N ARG A 456 11.28 -16.42 11.52
CA ARG A 456 11.95 -15.20 11.97
C ARG A 456 12.32 -14.30 10.79
N VAL A 457 11.30 -13.86 10.07
CA VAL A 457 11.42 -13.00 8.89
C VAL A 457 10.98 -11.59 9.23
N MET A 458 11.77 -10.61 8.85
CA MET A 458 11.40 -9.21 8.91
C MET A 458 11.70 -8.47 7.60
N VAL A 459 11.00 -7.37 7.39
CA VAL A 459 11.28 -6.40 6.31
C VAL A 459 11.50 -5.02 6.91
N THR A 460 12.43 -4.27 6.34
CA THR A 460 12.75 -2.91 6.77
C THR A 460 13.16 -2.01 5.62
N GLY A 461 12.86 -0.72 5.72
CA GLY A 461 13.34 0.28 4.78
C GLY A 461 13.01 1.71 5.21
N LEU A 462 13.62 2.67 4.50
CA LEU A 462 13.46 4.11 4.72
C LEU A 462 12.87 4.78 3.46
N SER A 463 11.95 5.74 3.63
CA SER A 463 11.34 6.49 2.52
C SER A 463 10.51 5.57 1.61
N LEU A 464 10.79 5.53 0.31
CA LEU A 464 10.28 4.49 -0.61
C LEU A 464 10.55 3.07 -0.08
N GLY A 465 11.65 2.84 0.64
CA GLY A 465 11.90 1.56 1.29
C GLY A 465 10.91 1.26 2.42
N GLY A 466 10.45 2.29 3.14
CA GLY A 466 9.41 2.19 4.16
C GLY A 466 8.03 1.94 3.56
N GLU A 467 7.74 2.55 2.41
CA GLU A 467 6.56 2.28 1.58
C GLU A 467 6.51 0.81 1.14
N VAL A 468 7.58 0.34 0.48
CA VAL A 468 7.65 -1.04 0.01
C VAL A 468 7.67 -2.03 1.18
N ALA A 469 8.33 -1.72 2.30
CA ALA A 469 8.28 -2.55 3.51
C ALA A 469 6.85 -2.68 4.06
N THR A 470 6.08 -1.59 4.04
CA THR A 470 4.67 -1.58 4.45
C THR A 470 3.81 -2.44 3.54
N ILE A 471 3.93 -2.26 2.23
CA ILE A 471 3.12 -2.98 1.22
C ILE A 471 3.51 -4.46 1.19
N ALA A 472 4.81 -4.79 1.11
CA ALA A 472 5.28 -6.18 1.17
C ALA A 472 4.88 -6.86 2.48
N GLY A 473 5.01 -6.15 3.62
CA GLY A 473 4.55 -6.63 4.91
C GLY A 473 3.05 -6.92 4.94
N ALA A 474 2.22 -6.09 4.33
CA ALA A 474 0.77 -6.29 4.25
C ALA A 474 0.40 -7.49 3.35
N LEU A 475 1.08 -7.65 2.22
CA LEU A 475 0.75 -8.62 1.17
C LEU A 475 1.42 -9.99 1.39
N ASP A 476 2.57 -10.08 2.05
CA ASP A 476 3.26 -11.33 2.36
C ASP A 476 3.12 -11.68 3.86
N PRO A 477 2.23 -12.62 4.24
CA PRO A 477 2.00 -12.99 5.63
C PRO A 477 3.19 -13.72 6.28
N ARG A 478 4.21 -14.14 5.51
CA ARG A 478 5.42 -14.78 6.04
C ARG A 478 6.31 -13.81 6.81
N ILE A 479 6.22 -12.51 6.49
CA ILE A 479 6.98 -11.46 7.16
C ILE A 479 6.39 -11.22 8.55
N GLY A 480 7.09 -11.65 9.60
CA GLY A 480 6.60 -11.58 10.99
C GLY A 480 6.79 -10.22 11.68
N THR A 481 7.67 -9.37 11.16
CA THR A 481 7.92 -8.00 11.68
C THR A 481 8.21 -7.05 10.54
N VAL A 482 7.60 -5.86 10.58
CA VAL A 482 7.77 -4.79 9.60
C VAL A 482 8.31 -3.57 10.30
N VAL A 483 9.38 -2.98 9.77
CA VAL A 483 9.92 -1.68 10.21
C VAL A 483 9.84 -0.71 9.04
N ALA A 484 8.88 0.20 9.08
CA ALA A 484 8.65 1.21 8.05
C ALA A 484 9.16 2.56 8.57
N ALA A 485 10.35 2.97 8.14
CA ALA A 485 10.94 4.23 8.56
C ALA A 485 10.66 5.34 7.55
N GLY A 486 10.33 6.53 8.05
CA GLY A 486 10.08 7.71 7.21
C GLY A 486 9.00 7.46 6.16
N PHE A 487 7.95 6.68 6.49
CA PHE A 487 6.77 6.48 5.65
C PHE A 487 5.55 6.09 6.49
N SER A 488 4.68 7.06 6.77
CA SER A 488 3.29 6.82 7.19
C SER A 488 2.33 7.96 6.83
N PRO A 489 2.39 8.53 5.61
CA PRO A 489 1.50 9.62 5.23
C PRO A 489 0.08 9.13 4.90
N ASP A 490 -0.88 10.05 4.93
CA ASP A 490 -2.14 9.87 4.22
C ASP A 490 -1.91 9.96 2.70
N LEU A 491 -2.58 9.13 1.89
CA LEU A 491 -2.45 9.19 0.43
C LEU A 491 -2.97 10.52 -0.15
N ASN A 492 -3.95 11.16 0.49
CA ASN A 492 -4.36 12.52 0.13
C ASN A 492 -3.29 13.56 0.47
N VAL A 493 -2.55 13.38 1.56
CA VAL A 493 -1.40 14.23 1.89
C VAL A 493 -0.31 14.05 0.83
N MET A 494 -0.01 12.82 0.41
CA MET A 494 0.89 12.54 -0.72
C MET A 494 0.39 13.19 -2.02
N THR A 495 -0.91 13.12 -2.31
CA THR A 495 -1.50 13.72 -3.52
C THR A 495 -1.27 15.22 -3.59
N PHE A 496 -1.57 15.95 -2.52
CA PHE A 496 -1.52 17.41 -2.54
C PHE A 496 -0.13 17.97 -2.27
N ARG A 497 0.73 17.24 -1.54
CA ARG A 497 2.13 17.66 -1.36
C ARG A 497 3.00 17.29 -2.57
N ALA A 498 2.66 16.22 -3.29
CA ALA A 498 3.42 15.71 -4.43
C ALA A 498 4.92 15.49 -4.12
N PRO A 499 5.28 14.70 -3.09
CA PRO A 499 6.69 14.44 -2.75
C PRO A 499 7.43 13.72 -3.89
N HIS A 500 6.78 12.71 -4.47
CA HIS A 500 7.15 11.97 -5.67
C HIS A 500 5.89 11.22 -6.14
N PHE A 501 5.80 10.81 -7.40
CA PHE A 501 4.56 10.26 -7.99
C PHE A 501 4.56 8.74 -8.20
N CYS A 502 5.63 8.04 -7.83
CA CYS A 502 5.76 6.59 -8.09
C CYS A 502 4.83 5.67 -7.29
N TRP A 503 4.13 6.21 -6.30
CA TRP A 503 3.10 5.49 -5.51
C TRP A 503 1.75 5.42 -6.24
N GLN A 504 1.57 6.24 -7.28
CA GLN A 504 0.31 6.32 -8.01
C GLN A 504 0.12 5.09 -8.87
N TRP A 505 -1.08 4.52 -8.79
CA TRP A 505 -1.48 3.44 -9.69
C TRP A 505 -1.74 3.98 -11.10
N GLN A 506 -1.26 3.27 -12.11
CA GLN A 506 -1.28 3.75 -13.49
C GLN A 506 -2.69 3.74 -14.12
N HIS A 507 -3.52 2.75 -13.75
CA HIS A 507 -4.83 2.50 -14.38
C HIS A 507 -6.01 2.54 -13.38
N ALA A 508 -5.75 2.97 -12.15
CA ALA A 508 -6.74 3.14 -11.07
C ALA A 508 -6.27 4.23 -10.09
N ASP A 509 -7.17 4.74 -9.24
CA ASP A 509 -6.80 5.60 -8.12
C ASP A 509 -6.74 4.74 -6.85
N VAL A 510 -5.54 4.53 -6.30
CA VAL A 510 -5.34 3.71 -5.09
C VAL A 510 -6.19 4.21 -3.91
N ARG A 511 -6.46 5.53 -3.83
CA ARG A 511 -7.27 6.15 -2.77
C ARG A 511 -8.74 5.75 -2.83
N GLU A 512 -9.21 5.31 -3.99
CA GLU A 512 -10.55 4.74 -4.12
C GLU A 512 -10.66 3.41 -3.36
N TYR A 513 -9.56 2.68 -3.18
CA TYR A 513 -9.55 1.33 -2.62
C TYR A 513 -9.05 1.27 -1.18
N VAL A 514 -7.92 1.91 -0.87
CA VAL A 514 -7.24 1.77 0.44
C VAL A 514 -6.54 3.07 0.86
N GLU A 515 -6.17 3.12 2.14
CA GLU A 515 -5.28 4.11 2.76
C GLU A 515 -4.05 3.43 3.40
N VAL A 516 -3.00 4.17 3.74
CA VAL A 516 -1.79 3.63 4.40
C VAL A 516 -2.14 2.93 5.73
N SER A 517 -3.11 3.43 6.47
CA SER A 517 -3.61 2.77 7.69
C SER A 517 -4.24 1.40 7.43
N ASP A 518 -4.75 1.13 6.22
CA ASP A 518 -5.30 -0.18 5.85
C ASP A 518 -4.18 -1.19 5.63
N TYR A 519 -3.08 -0.80 4.97
CA TYR A 519 -1.89 -1.65 4.88
C TYR A 519 -1.35 -1.98 6.28
N HIS A 520 -1.32 -1.00 7.20
CA HIS A 520 -0.96 -1.26 8.60
C HIS A 520 -1.92 -2.25 9.28
N ALA A 521 -3.23 -2.10 9.08
CA ALA A 521 -4.24 -3.04 9.61
C ALA A 521 -4.11 -4.45 9.01
N MET A 522 -3.60 -4.60 7.77
CA MET A 522 -3.29 -5.88 7.15
C MET A 522 -2.05 -6.59 7.74
N ILE A 523 -1.16 -5.82 8.38
CA ILE A 523 0.00 -6.37 9.08
C ILE A 523 -0.43 -7.03 10.40
N ALA A 524 -1.44 -6.48 11.08
CA ALA A 524 -1.95 -7.02 12.32
C ALA A 524 -2.32 -8.54 12.22
N PRO A 525 -2.07 -9.34 13.27
CA PRO A 525 -1.46 -8.99 14.55
C PRO A 525 0.07 -9.12 14.54
N ARG A 526 0.73 -9.14 13.36
CA ARG A 526 2.20 -9.17 13.28
C ARG A 526 2.75 -7.81 13.70
N ARG A 527 4.03 -7.76 14.10
CA ARG A 527 4.61 -6.54 14.63
C ARG A 527 4.85 -5.52 13.52
N LEU A 528 4.47 -4.28 13.78
CA LEU A 528 4.74 -3.13 12.93
C LEU A 528 5.41 -2.04 13.78
N VAL A 529 6.60 -1.63 13.37
CA VAL A 529 7.28 -0.43 13.85
C VAL A 529 7.20 0.61 12.74
N VAL A 530 6.56 1.75 13.02
CA VAL A 530 6.56 2.91 12.14
C VAL A 530 7.50 3.94 12.75
N GLU A 531 8.55 4.34 12.03
CA GLU A 531 9.49 5.36 12.48
C GLU A 531 9.16 6.70 11.83
N THR A 532 9.05 7.72 12.66
CA THR A 532 8.78 9.10 12.25
C THR A 532 9.83 10.01 12.86
N GLY A 533 10.53 10.76 12.00
CA GLY A 533 11.35 11.87 12.44
C GLY A 533 10.50 13.06 12.81
N ARG A 534 10.67 13.59 14.02
CA ARG A 534 9.89 14.76 14.48
C ARG A 534 10.03 15.96 13.54
N GLY A 535 11.19 16.10 12.92
CA GLY A 535 11.51 17.20 12.00
C GLY A 535 11.39 16.84 10.54
N ASP A 536 10.78 15.70 10.17
CA ASP A 536 10.71 15.24 8.78
C ASP A 536 9.55 15.90 8.01
N PRO A 537 9.80 16.87 7.12
CA PRO A 537 8.74 17.54 6.37
C PRO A 537 8.38 16.77 5.09
N THR A 538 8.94 15.57 4.85
CA THR A 538 8.87 14.85 3.56
C THR A 538 7.46 14.56 3.08
N TYR A 539 6.46 14.49 3.96
CA TYR A 539 5.08 14.27 3.52
C TYR A 539 4.09 15.33 3.97
N SER A 540 4.38 16.11 5.00
CA SER A 540 3.45 17.13 5.51
C SER A 540 4.12 18.49 5.61
N ASN A 541 3.35 19.55 5.34
CA ASN A 541 3.77 20.95 5.54
C ASN A 541 3.36 21.50 6.92
N PHE A 542 2.81 20.67 7.81
CA PHE A 542 2.61 21.11 9.17
C PHE A 542 3.91 21.64 9.76
N ARG A 543 3.79 22.67 10.60
CA ARG A 543 4.90 23.13 11.45
C ARG A 543 5.46 21.99 12.31
N VAL A 544 4.60 21.04 12.66
CA VAL A 544 4.92 19.82 13.39
C VAL A 544 4.56 18.64 12.48
N PRO A 545 5.46 18.24 11.54
CA PRO A 545 5.12 17.31 10.46
C PRO A 545 4.57 15.97 10.95
N PHE A 546 5.13 15.45 12.06
CA PHE A 546 4.72 14.17 12.65
C PHE A 546 3.25 14.13 13.08
N ALA A 547 2.56 15.28 13.18
CA ALA A 547 1.14 15.32 13.46
C ALA A 547 0.32 14.55 12.42
N SER A 548 0.74 14.59 11.15
CA SER A 548 0.11 13.83 10.06
C SER A 548 0.27 12.32 10.28
N ASP A 549 1.47 11.85 10.63
CA ASP A 549 1.72 10.44 10.96
C ASP A 549 0.91 9.98 12.17
N LYS A 550 0.82 10.79 13.23
CA LYS A 550 0.02 10.47 14.42
C LYS A 550 -1.46 10.26 14.07
N GLN A 551 -2.01 10.98 13.10
CA GLN A 551 -3.37 10.79 12.60
C GLN A 551 -3.53 9.42 11.91
N VAL A 552 -2.56 9.02 11.06
CA VAL A 552 -2.54 7.70 10.43
C VAL A 552 -2.42 6.58 11.46
N LEU A 553 -1.55 6.75 12.46
CA LEU A 553 -1.34 5.75 13.51
C LEU A 553 -2.57 5.58 14.43
N ARG A 554 -3.34 6.65 14.67
CA ARG A 554 -4.65 6.54 15.36
C ARG A 554 -5.57 5.56 14.64
N ARG A 555 -5.67 5.65 13.31
CA ARG A 555 -6.50 4.74 12.48
C ARG A 555 -5.91 3.33 12.44
N ALA A 556 -4.60 3.21 12.22
CA ALA A 556 -3.91 1.92 12.17
C ALA A 556 -4.12 1.08 13.44
N ARG A 557 -4.15 1.73 14.62
CA ARG A 557 -4.37 1.08 15.92
C ARG A 557 -5.67 0.27 15.99
N ALA A 558 -6.71 0.68 15.27
CA ALA A 558 -7.99 -0.04 15.22
C ALA A 558 -7.82 -1.45 14.66
N GLY A 559 -6.97 -1.63 13.63
CA GLY A 559 -6.70 -2.93 13.01
C GLY A 559 -5.95 -3.92 13.91
N PHE A 560 -5.22 -3.42 14.90
CA PHE A 560 -4.47 -4.24 15.86
C PHE A 560 -5.33 -4.72 17.03
N GLY A 561 -6.39 -4.00 17.40
CA GLY A 561 -7.32 -4.39 18.47
C GLY A 561 -6.59 -4.82 19.75
N GLY A 562 -6.81 -6.07 20.18
CA GLY A 562 -6.16 -6.64 21.36
C GLY A 562 -4.63 -6.84 21.27
N ALA A 563 -4.02 -6.62 20.10
CA ALA A 563 -2.58 -6.69 19.86
C ALA A 563 -1.95 -5.30 19.65
N ALA A 564 -2.55 -4.24 20.20
CA ALA A 564 -2.08 -2.86 20.05
C ALA A 564 -0.65 -2.62 20.56
N ASP A 565 -0.12 -3.49 21.44
CA ASP A 565 1.28 -3.48 21.89
C ASP A 565 2.28 -3.81 20.78
N ARG A 566 1.81 -4.46 19.70
CA ARG A 566 2.60 -4.82 18.52
C ARG A 566 2.64 -3.73 17.45
N LEU A 567 1.86 -2.66 17.61
CA LEU A 567 2.01 -1.43 16.84
C LEU A 567 2.88 -0.47 17.64
N VAL A 568 4.06 -0.16 17.12
CA VAL A 568 5.02 0.77 17.74
C VAL A 568 5.19 1.96 16.83
N HIS A 569 4.79 3.14 17.28
CA HIS A 569 5.17 4.40 16.64
C HIS A 569 6.45 4.90 17.29
N TYR A 570 7.58 4.81 16.60
CA TYR A 570 8.86 5.34 17.06
C TYR A 570 9.02 6.78 16.58
N LEU A 571 8.80 7.74 17.49
CA LEU A 571 8.91 9.17 17.22
C LEU A 571 10.28 9.70 17.68
N HIS A 572 11.26 9.72 16.78
CA HIS A 572 12.67 10.04 17.07
C HIS A 572 13.00 11.53 16.78
N PRO A 573 14.08 12.09 17.37
CA PRO A 573 14.39 13.52 17.25
C PRO A 573 14.91 13.95 15.86
N GLY A 574 15.37 13.02 15.03
CA GLY A 574 15.88 13.31 13.68
C GLY A 574 14.84 13.82 12.65
N GLY A 575 15.32 14.13 11.45
CA GLY A 575 14.50 14.40 10.26
C GLY A 575 14.14 13.13 9.50
N HIS A 576 14.13 13.18 8.17
CA HIS A 576 14.02 11.98 7.33
C HIS A 576 15.30 11.16 7.52
N THR A 577 15.28 10.08 8.31
CA THR A 577 16.44 9.20 8.57
C THR A 577 15.97 7.92 9.24
N TYR A 578 16.79 6.86 9.21
CA TYR A 578 16.53 5.58 9.89
C TYR A 578 17.19 5.59 11.26
N ARG A 579 16.49 5.17 12.32
CA ARG A 579 17.01 5.16 13.69
C ARG A 579 16.76 3.83 14.39
N VAL A 580 17.70 3.36 15.19
CA VAL A 580 17.56 2.09 15.95
C VAL A 580 17.60 2.28 17.46
N GLY A 581 18.12 3.42 17.93
CA GLY A 581 18.17 3.81 19.32
C GLY A 581 19.15 3.01 20.17
N ASP A 582 20.34 2.64 19.68
CA ASP A 582 21.34 1.97 20.53
C ASP A 582 21.89 2.93 21.61
N PRO A 583 22.31 2.40 22.78
CA PRO A 583 22.83 3.23 23.86
C PRO A 583 24.20 3.81 23.53
N GLY A 584 24.33 5.14 23.66
CA GLY A 584 25.61 5.84 23.53
C GLY A 584 26.11 6.02 22.09
N ALA A 585 25.33 5.60 21.08
CA ALA A 585 25.64 5.81 19.67
C ALA A 585 25.30 7.25 19.22
N ASP A 586 24.25 7.84 19.78
CA ASP A 586 23.91 9.25 19.63
C ASP A 586 23.93 9.89 21.03
N VAL A 587 24.78 10.91 21.22
CA VAL A 587 24.95 11.61 22.50
C VAL A 587 23.77 12.52 22.82
N ASP A 588 22.99 12.92 21.80
CA ASP A 588 21.87 13.83 21.90
C ASP A 588 20.52 13.09 21.87
N ALA A 589 20.49 11.80 21.49
CA ALA A 589 19.29 10.98 21.49
C ALA A 589 19.21 10.03 22.70
N PRO A 590 18.01 9.88 23.31
CA PRO A 590 17.82 8.95 24.41
C PRO A 590 17.93 7.50 23.93
N HIS A 591 18.62 6.65 24.70
CA HIS A 591 18.71 5.21 24.42
C HIS A 591 17.34 4.53 24.34
N GLY A 592 17.10 3.82 23.24
CA GLY A 592 15.91 3.01 22.97
C GLY A 592 14.85 3.74 22.15
N VAL A 593 13.68 3.12 22.03
CA VAL A 593 12.57 3.61 21.23
C VAL A 593 11.69 4.59 22.02
N SER A 594 11.53 5.80 21.48
CA SER A 594 10.62 6.84 21.98
C SER A 594 9.22 6.68 21.39
N VAL A 595 8.22 6.35 22.21
CA VAL A 595 6.82 6.17 21.73
C VAL A 595 5.97 7.37 22.14
N PRO A 596 5.11 7.95 21.27
CA PRO A 596 4.21 9.03 21.66
C PRO A 596 3.42 8.69 22.94
N ALA A 597 3.39 9.62 23.89
CA ALA A 597 2.61 9.45 25.12
C ALA A 597 1.10 9.40 24.85
N LEU A 598 0.68 10.15 23.82
CA LEU A 598 -0.70 10.20 23.32
C LEU A 598 -0.70 9.92 21.83
N ILE A 599 -1.61 9.05 21.38
CA ILE A 599 -1.80 8.70 19.95
C ILE A 599 -3.26 8.83 19.50
N ALA A 600 -4.13 9.27 20.41
CA ALA A 600 -5.55 9.52 20.21
C ALA A 600 -6.01 10.54 21.26
N PRO A 601 -7.14 11.23 21.05
CA PRO A 601 -7.67 12.19 22.01
C PRO A 601 -8.34 11.52 23.23
N ASP A 602 -8.26 12.15 24.41
CA ASP A 602 -8.97 11.73 25.64
C ASP A 602 -10.40 12.30 25.72
N GLY A 603 -11.09 12.42 24.58
CA GLY A 603 -12.42 13.02 24.48
C GLY A 603 -12.72 13.52 23.07
N LEU A 604 -13.87 14.17 22.86
CA LEU A 604 -14.20 14.81 21.59
C LEU A 604 -13.46 16.15 21.46
N ASN A 605 -12.75 16.34 20.34
CA ASN A 605 -12.14 17.60 19.89
C ASN A 605 -10.86 18.17 20.55
N PRO A 606 -10.07 17.50 21.42
CA PRO A 606 -8.73 18.02 21.68
C PRO A 606 -7.87 17.75 20.43
N LEU A 607 -7.45 18.78 19.69
CA LEU A 607 -6.52 18.62 18.56
C LEU A 607 -5.06 18.49 19.01
N ALA A 608 -4.77 18.93 20.25
CA ALA A 608 -3.43 19.00 20.81
C ALA A 608 -2.68 17.66 20.83
N TRP A 609 -3.37 16.52 20.94
CA TRP A 609 -2.69 15.21 20.89
C TRP A 609 -1.96 15.00 19.57
N GLN A 610 -2.37 15.63 18.47
CA GLN A 610 -1.74 15.45 17.16
C GLN A 610 -0.39 16.14 17.11
N THR A 611 -0.27 17.32 17.71
CA THR A 611 0.95 18.13 17.71
C THR A 611 1.80 17.93 18.96
N ASP A 612 1.30 17.23 19.98
CA ASP A 612 2.05 16.87 21.18
C ASP A 612 3.18 15.87 20.84
N GLY A 613 4.42 16.34 20.99
CA GLY A 613 5.64 15.56 20.79
C GLY A 613 6.12 14.84 22.04
N ALA A 614 5.38 14.85 23.14
CA ALA A 614 5.74 14.12 24.35
C ALA A 614 5.81 12.61 24.06
N THR A 615 6.89 11.98 24.52
CA THR A 615 7.15 10.55 24.34
C THR A 615 7.45 9.87 25.66
N ILE A 616 7.15 8.57 25.72
CA ILE A 616 7.57 7.65 26.76
C ILE A 616 8.73 6.82 26.21
N GLN A 617 9.86 6.86 26.90
CA GLN A 617 11.04 6.09 26.51
C GLN A 617 10.87 4.63 26.86
N ARG A 618 11.03 3.74 25.88
CA ARG A 618 11.17 2.31 26.09
C ARG A 618 12.64 1.93 25.93
N ARG A 619 13.23 1.33 26.96
CA ARG A 619 14.64 0.86 26.94
C ARG A 619 14.80 -0.43 26.14
N VAL A 620 14.34 -0.39 24.89
CA VAL A 620 14.46 -1.42 23.87
C VAL A 620 14.84 -0.74 22.56
N THR A 621 15.77 -1.32 21.83
CA THR A 621 16.16 -0.85 20.49
C THR A 621 15.20 -1.39 19.43
N VAL A 622 15.26 -0.86 18.20
CA VAL A 622 14.52 -1.46 17.07
C VAL A 622 14.95 -2.93 16.88
N PHE A 623 16.23 -3.24 17.06
CA PHE A 623 16.71 -4.62 17.00
C PHE A 623 16.05 -5.52 18.06
N ASP A 624 15.90 -5.03 19.30
CA ASP A 624 15.23 -5.79 20.37
C ASP A 624 13.75 -6.06 20.06
N LEU A 625 13.07 -5.12 19.41
CA LEU A 625 11.68 -5.29 18.97
C LEU A 625 11.53 -6.37 17.90
N THR A 626 12.59 -6.64 17.14
CA THR A 626 12.60 -7.73 16.16
C THR A 626 12.91 -9.08 16.78
N LEU A 627 13.31 -9.14 18.06
CA LEU A 627 13.53 -10.41 18.73
C LEU A 627 12.19 -11.15 18.91
N TRP A 628 12.12 -12.37 18.38
CA TRP A 628 10.99 -13.28 18.57
C TRP A 628 11.10 -13.95 19.94
N PRO A 629 9.98 -14.13 20.68
CA PRO A 629 9.99 -14.88 21.93
C PRO A 629 10.68 -16.23 21.72
N ARG A 630 11.67 -16.55 22.56
CA ARG A 630 12.30 -17.87 22.56
C ARG A 630 11.32 -18.90 23.14
N GLY A 631 10.42 -19.40 22.31
CA GLY A 631 9.47 -20.46 22.67
C GLY A 631 8.40 -20.03 23.68
N ARG A 632 7.14 -20.33 23.34
CA ARG A 632 6.16 -20.75 24.34
C ARG A 632 5.72 -22.14 23.95
#